data_AF-T1DUU5-F1
#
_entry.id   AF-T1DUU5-F1
#
_cell.length_a   1.000
_cell.length_b   1.000
_cell.length_c   1.000
_cell.angle_alpha   90.00
_cell.angle_beta   90.00
_cell.angle_gamma   90.00
#
_symmetry.space_group_name_H-M   'P 1'
#
loop_
_entity.id
_entity.type
_entity.pdbx_description
1 polymer ?
#
loop_
_entity_poly.entity_id
_entity_poly.type
_entity_poly.pdbx_seq_one_letter_code
_entity_poly.pdbx_strand_id
1 'polypeptide(L)'
;MIVELEPLQIIHATTDDDKNHANQVIISTLEDFLAQGNIFALKRLNAPKSLRTQIAQDSLGFVGRAFVLDSSEGRLYCTSFLEGLIQAHYPLKLPYQRLILPALSGYYLFPQAFWESNDFVLIVAPFTLTWE
;
A
#
# COMPACT_ATOMS: atom_id res chain seq x y z
N MET A 1 -0.04 -2.66 3.88
CA MET A 1 0.26 -2.09 5.20
C MET A 1 -0.01 -3.14 6.27
N ILE A 2 0.84 -3.26 7.28
CA ILE A 2 0.62 -4.21 8.39
C ILE A 2 -0.49 -3.68 9.28
N VAL A 3 -1.52 -4.49 9.56
CA VAL A 3 -2.70 -4.12 10.38
C VAL A 3 -2.85 -4.94 11.66
N GLU A 4 -2.31 -6.14 11.70
CA GLU A 4 -2.22 -7.01 12.88
C GLU A 4 -0.82 -7.64 12.93
N LEU A 5 -0.34 -7.96 14.13
CA LEU A 5 0.95 -8.61 14.35
C LEU A 5 0.79 -10.08 14.77
N GLU A 6 -0.35 -10.45 15.37
CA GLU A 6 -0.58 -11.79 15.91
C GLU A 6 -1.97 -12.35 15.48
N PRO A 7 -2.07 -13.07 14.33
CA PRO A 7 -1.02 -13.30 13.34
C PRO A 7 -0.76 -12.05 12.48
N LEU A 8 0.42 -11.97 11.85
CA LEU A 8 0.74 -10.82 11.00
C LEU A 8 -0.17 -10.77 9.78
N GLN A 9 -0.86 -9.64 9.61
CA GLN A 9 -1.79 -9.40 8.50
C GLN A 9 -1.44 -8.14 7.73
N ILE A 10 -1.59 -8.20 6.41
CA ILE A 10 -1.27 -7.11 5.49
C ILE A 10 -2.52 -6.72 4.71
N ILE A 11 -2.97 -5.47 4.87
CA ILE A 11 -4.01 -4.89 4.02
C ILE A 11 -3.41 -4.23 2.79
N HIS A 12 -3.97 -4.47 1.61
CA HIS A 12 -3.50 -3.89 0.35
C HIS A 12 -4.58 -3.90 -0.73
N ALA A 13 -4.46 -2.99 -1.70
CA ALA A 13 -5.33 -2.94 -2.87
C ALA A 13 -4.66 -3.65 -4.04
N THR A 14 -5.32 -4.67 -4.59
CA THR A 14 -4.76 -5.58 -5.61
C THR A 14 -5.79 -5.90 -6.71
N THR A 15 -5.29 -6.35 -7.86
CA THR A 15 -6.06 -6.91 -8.97
C THR A 15 -6.38 -8.39 -8.79
N ASP A 16 -5.45 -9.22 -8.31
CA ASP A 16 -5.55 -10.68 -8.47
C ASP A 16 -4.78 -11.52 -7.43
N ASP A 17 -4.25 -10.93 -6.35
CA ASP A 17 -3.48 -11.67 -5.33
C ASP A 17 -4.33 -12.73 -4.57
N ASP A 18 -5.66 -12.58 -4.56
CA ASP A 18 -6.60 -13.63 -4.09
C ASP A 18 -7.62 -13.96 -5.18
N LYS A 19 -7.60 -15.21 -5.65
CA LYS A 19 -8.49 -15.70 -6.72
C LYS A 19 -9.97 -15.65 -6.36
N ASN A 20 -10.31 -15.74 -5.07
CA ASN A 20 -11.70 -15.67 -4.60
C ASN A 20 -12.17 -14.22 -4.38
N HIS A 21 -11.23 -13.28 -4.29
CA HIS A 21 -11.46 -11.89 -3.92
C HIS A 21 -10.64 -10.93 -4.79
N ALA A 22 -10.77 -11.07 -6.11
CA ALA A 22 -10.04 -10.26 -7.08
C ALA A 22 -10.54 -8.80 -7.16
N ASN A 23 -9.67 -7.91 -7.63
CA ASN A 23 -9.92 -6.50 -7.94
C ASN A 23 -10.48 -5.68 -6.77
N GLN A 24 -9.94 -5.86 -5.57
CA GLN A 24 -10.37 -5.14 -4.39
C GLN A 24 -9.27 -4.98 -3.34
N VAL A 25 -9.56 -4.20 -2.30
CA VAL A 25 -8.78 -4.17 -1.07
C VAL A 25 -9.01 -5.45 -0.28
N ILE A 26 -7.93 -6.17 0.01
CA ILE A 26 -7.96 -7.43 0.77
C ILE A 26 -7.01 -7.38 1.96
N ILE A 27 -7.21 -8.32 2.89
CA ILE A 27 -6.26 -8.63 3.95
C ILE A 27 -5.66 -9.99 3.65
N SER A 28 -4.34 -10.04 3.52
CA SER A 28 -3.57 -11.26 3.28
C SER A 28 -2.76 -11.64 4.51
N THR A 29 -2.47 -12.94 4.64
CA THR A 29 -1.41 -13.39 5.54
C THR A 29 -0.06 -12.85 5.07
N LEU A 30 0.96 -12.88 5.94
CA LEU A 30 2.31 -12.54 5.53
C LEU A 30 2.80 -13.48 4.40
N GLU A 31 2.55 -14.78 4.52
CA GLU A 31 2.97 -15.78 3.54
C GLU A 31 2.36 -15.51 2.16
N ASP A 32 1.03 -15.33 2.10
CA ASP A 32 0.33 -15.08 0.83
C ASP A 32 0.80 -13.78 0.18
N PHE A 33 1.07 -12.74 0.96
CA PHE A 33 1.56 -11.46 0.46
C PHE A 33 3.00 -11.58 -0.06
N LEU A 34 3.86 -12.29 0.66
CA LEU A 34 5.25 -12.51 0.26
C LEU A 34 5.39 -13.44 -0.95
N ALA A 35 4.39 -14.27 -1.24
CA ALA A 35 4.36 -15.09 -2.45
C ALA A 35 4.19 -14.27 -3.75
N GLN A 36 3.73 -13.00 -3.66
CA GLN A 36 3.43 -12.15 -4.82
C GLN A 36 4.64 -11.38 -5.36
N GLY A 37 5.79 -11.45 -4.69
CA GLY A 37 6.97 -10.65 -5.03
C GLY A 37 8.28 -11.36 -4.76
N ASN A 38 9.37 -10.77 -5.27
CA ASN A 38 10.71 -11.33 -5.11
C ASN A 38 11.57 -10.52 -4.14
N ILE A 39 11.39 -9.19 -4.11
CA ILE A 39 12.20 -8.27 -3.31
C ILE A 39 11.26 -7.47 -2.41
N PHE A 40 11.58 -7.45 -1.12
CA PHE A 40 10.77 -6.82 -0.10
C PHE A 40 11.59 -5.85 0.74
N ALA A 41 10.94 -4.81 1.23
CA ALA A 41 11.51 -3.92 2.23
C ALA A 41 10.38 -3.45 3.16
N LEU A 42 10.74 -3.06 4.37
CA LEU A 42 9.78 -2.51 5.34
C LEU A 42 10.20 -1.10 5.72
N LYS A 43 9.35 -0.13 5.39
CA LYS A 43 9.41 1.24 5.92
C LYS A 43 8.24 1.49 6.86
N ARG A 44 8.42 2.41 7.80
CA ARG A 44 7.43 2.79 8.80
C ARG A 44 7.26 4.30 8.80
N LEU A 45 6.01 4.76 8.79
CA LEU A 45 5.70 6.19 8.93
C LEU A 45 6.30 6.75 10.22
N ASN A 46 6.99 7.88 10.11
CA ASN A 46 7.59 8.64 11.20
C ASN A 46 6.52 9.45 11.93
N ALA A 47 5.59 8.73 12.56
CA ALA A 47 4.49 9.30 13.33
C ALA A 47 4.34 8.55 14.67
N PRO A 48 3.67 9.17 15.67
CA PRO A 48 3.36 8.51 16.93
C PRO A 48 2.66 7.17 16.74
N LYS A 49 2.92 6.21 17.65
CA LYS A 49 2.31 4.88 17.59
C LYS A 49 0.78 4.95 17.52
N SER A 50 0.16 5.82 18.32
CA SER A 50 -1.29 6.03 18.32
C SER A 50 -1.85 6.41 16.95
N LEU A 51 -1.18 7.32 16.23
CA LEU A 51 -1.59 7.72 14.88
C LEU A 51 -1.50 6.55 13.90
N ARG A 52 -0.40 5.79 13.96
CA ARG A 52 -0.22 4.60 13.10
C ARG A 52 -1.26 3.52 13.38
N THR A 53 -1.60 3.32 14.65
CA THR A 53 -2.68 2.40 15.05
C THR A 53 -4.03 2.88 14.52
N GLN A 54 -4.33 4.17 14.62
CA GLN A 54 -5.57 4.74 14.07
C GLN A 54 -5.66 4.54 12.55
N ILE A 55 -4.59 4.86 11.81
CA ILE A 55 -4.53 4.65 10.35
C ILE A 55 -4.74 3.16 10.00
N ALA A 56 -4.14 2.25 10.75
CA ALA A 56 -4.32 0.81 10.55
C ALA A 56 -5.77 0.37 10.82
N GLN A 57 -6.42 0.89 11.87
CA GLN A 57 -7.82 0.59 12.18
C GLN A 57 -8.76 1.14 11.11
N ASP A 58 -8.58 2.39 10.69
CA ASP A 58 -9.43 3.03 9.68
C ASP A 58 -9.30 2.35 8.30
N SER A 59 -8.14 1.76 8.02
CA SER A 59 -7.93 0.98 6.80
C SER A 59 -8.86 -0.23 6.67
N LEU A 60 -9.30 -0.81 7.78
CA LEU A 60 -10.19 -1.98 7.77
C LEU A 60 -11.55 -1.66 7.13
N GLY A 61 -12.00 -0.40 7.18
CA GLY A 61 -13.21 0.07 6.51
C GLY A 61 -13.13 0.06 4.97
N PHE A 62 -11.95 -0.21 4.40
CA PHE A 62 -11.76 -0.27 2.94
C PHE A 62 -11.82 -1.69 2.38
N VAL A 63 -11.81 -2.73 3.21
CA VAL A 63 -11.84 -4.12 2.76
C VAL A 63 -13.06 -4.36 1.85
N GLY A 64 -12.83 -4.99 0.70
CA GLY A 64 -13.86 -5.25 -0.31
C GLY A 64 -14.14 -4.07 -1.27
N ARG A 65 -13.53 -2.89 -1.06
CA ARG A 65 -13.64 -1.79 -2.03
C ARG A 65 -12.87 -2.12 -3.30
N ALA A 66 -13.48 -1.84 -4.46
CA ALA A 66 -12.91 -2.15 -5.76
C ALA A 66 -11.57 -1.44 -6.01
N PHE A 67 -10.62 -2.16 -6.61
CA PHE A 67 -9.38 -1.59 -7.13
C PHE A 67 -9.68 -0.72 -8.33
N VAL A 68 -9.18 0.53 -8.32
CA VAL A 68 -9.40 1.49 -9.41
C VAL A 68 -8.07 2.12 -9.80
N LEU A 69 -7.51 1.67 -10.93
CA LEU A 69 -6.35 2.30 -11.55
C LEU A 69 -6.79 3.46 -12.45
N ASP A 70 -6.74 4.66 -11.91
CA ASP A 70 -7.11 5.89 -12.60
C ASP A 70 -6.29 7.07 -12.04
N SER A 71 -6.27 8.18 -12.77
CA SER A 71 -5.67 9.45 -12.39
C SER A 71 -6.66 10.45 -11.76
N SER A 72 -7.96 10.16 -11.76
CA SER A 72 -8.99 10.98 -11.12
C SER A 72 -9.03 10.84 -9.59
N GLU A 73 -9.92 11.60 -8.93
CA GLU A 73 -10.15 11.52 -7.49
C GLU A 73 -10.70 10.16 -7.02
N GLY A 74 -11.33 9.39 -7.91
CA GLY A 74 -11.92 8.08 -7.58
C GLY A 74 -10.92 6.92 -7.50
N ARG A 75 -9.63 7.18 -7.75
CA ARG A 75 -8.57 6.17 -7.75
C ARG A 75 -8.44 5.43 -6.42
N LEU A 76 -8.21 4.12 -6.52
CA LEU A 76 -8.00 3.25 -5.36
C LEU A 76 -7.12 2.06 -5.76
N TYR A 77 -5.89 2.36 -6.15
CA TYR A 77 -4.81 1.39 -6.33
C TYR A 77 -3.81 1.47 -5.17
N CYS A 78 -2.90 0.50 -5.05
CA CYS A 78 -2.05 0.26 -3.87
C CYS A 78 -1.47 1.52 -3.21
N THR A 79 -0.80 2.40 -3.94
CA THR A 79 -0.18 3.61 -3.40
C THR A 79 -1.18 4.72 -3.11
N SER A 80 -2.22 4.90 -3.95
CA SER A 80 -3.28 5.88 -3.68
C SER A 80 -4.14 5.52 -2.46
N PHE A 81 -4.35 4.22 -2.24
CA PHE A 81 -4.99 3.69 -1.03
C PHE A 81 -4.18 4.06 0.23
N LEU A 82 -2.87 3.80 0.20
CA LEU A 82 -1.99 4.17 1.31
C LEU A 82 -1.90 5.69 1.51
N GLU A 83 -1.80 6.47 0.43
CA GLU A 83 -1.73 7.92 0.53
C GLU A 83 -3.01 8.49 1.12
N GLY A 84 -4.19 8.13 0.60
CA GLY A 84 -5.47 8.63 1.10
C GLY A 84 -5.70 8.32 2.57
N LEU A 85 -5.35 7.10 3.00
CA LEU A 85 -5.40 6.71 4.42
C LEU A 85 -4.48 7.55 5.29
N ILE A 86 -3.23 7.75 4.88
CA ILE A 86 -2.26 8.50 5.68
C ILE A 86 -2.61 9.99 5.70
N GLN A 87 -3.01 10.56 4.56
CA GLN A 87 -3.36 11.99 4.42
C GLN A 87 -4.53 12.42 5.30
N ALA A 88 -5.46 11.52 5.63
CA ALA A 88 -6.55 11.79 6.55
C ALA A 88 -6.08 12.16 7.97
N HIS A 89 -4.86 11.77 8.36
CA HIS A 89 -4.34 11.92 9.72
C HIS A 89 -2.96 12.61 9.79
N TYR A 90 -2.23 12.66 8.68
CA TYR A 90 -0.85 13.14 8.60
C TYR A 90 -0.65 13.93 7.30
N PRO A 91 0.04 15.10 7.31
CA PRO A 91 0.18 15.96 6.13
C PRO A 91 1.21 15.40 5.12
N LEU A 92 0.96 14.20 4.60
CA LEU A 92 1.83 13.51 3.65
C LEU A 92 1.77 14.20 2.28
N LYS A 93 2.93 14.53 1.70
CA LYS A 93 3.03 15.06 0.35
C LYS A 93 3.99 14.20 -0.47
N LEU A 94 3.45 13.47 -1.44
CA LEU A 94 4.23 12.62 -2.31
C LEU A 94 4.23 13.13 -3.75
N PRO A 95 5.36 13.05 -4.47
CA PRO A 95 5.42 13.45 -5.87
C PRO A 95 4.68 12.46 -6.76
N TYR A 96 3.70 12.97 -7.50
CA TYR A 96 3.06 12.26 -8.60
C TYR A 96 3.89 12.37 -9.87
N GLN A 97 3.92 11.30 -10.67
CA GLN A 97 4.59 11.29 -11.96
C GLN A 97 3.57 11.27 -13.10
N ARG A 98 3.85 12.01 -14.18
CA ARG A 98 3.00 12.03 -15.36
C ARG A 98 3.30 10.82 -16.23
N LEU A 99 2.27 10.04 -16.54
CA LEU A 99 2.31 8.89 -17.43
C LEU A 99 1.49 9.18 -18.68
N ILE A 100 2.01 8.80 -19.85
CA ILE A 100 1.32 8.94 -21.14
C ILE A 100 1.47 7.61 -21.89
N LEU A 101 0.49 6.73 -21.72
CA LEU A 101 0.37 5.46 -22.43
C LEU A 101 -1.01 5.36 -23.10
N PRO A 102 -1.15 4.57 -24.17
CA PRO A 102 -2.46 4.19 -24.69
C PRO A 102 -3.31 3.56 -23.57
N ALA A 103 -4.56 4.03 -23.43
CA ALA A 103 -5.51 3.64 -22.36
C ALA A 103 -5.12 4.02 -20.91
N LEU A 104 -3.92 4.53 -20.65
CA LEU A 104 -3.49 4.95 -19.31
C LEU A 104 -2.68 6.25 -19.39
N SER A 105 -3.34 7.39 -19.18
CA SER A 105 -2.71 8.71 -19.20
C SER A 105 -3.16 9.54 -18.01
N GLY A 106 -2.24 10.30 -17.41
CA GLY A 106 -2.54 11.13 -16.23
C GLY A 106 -1.39 11.19 -15.24
N TYR A 107 -1.69 11.62 -14.02
CA TYR A 107 -0.73 11.67 -12.91
C TYR A 107 -0.94 10.50 -11.97
N TYR A 108 0.10 9.70 -11.76
CA TYR A 108 0.06 8.51 -10.91
C TYR A 108 1.13 8.60 -9.82
N LEU A 109 0.74 8.17 -8.62
CA LEU A 109 1.64 7.97 -7.49
C LEU A 109 2.31 6.60 -7.60
N PHE A 110 3.62 6.58 -7.81
CA PHE A 110 4.39 5.34 -7.88
C PHE A 110 4.93 4.92 -6.51
N PRO A 111 5.19 3.62 -6.26
CA PRO A 111 5.76 3.14 -5.00
C PRO A 111 7.10 3.82 -4.63
N GLN A 112 7.88 4.22 -5.63
CA GLN A 112 9.15 4.96 -5.44
C GLN A 112 8.98 6.22 -4.59
N ALA A 113 7.85 6.92 -4.68
CA ALA A 113 7.59 8.12 -3.89
C ALA A 113 7.59 7.84 -2.37
N PHE A 114 7.06 6.69 -1.94
CA PHE A 114 7.12 6.25 -0.54
C PHE A 114 8.54 5.83 -0.14
N TRP A 115 9.26 5.19 -1.06
CA TRP A 115 10.64 4.76 -0.84
C TRP A 115 11.59 5.94 -0.61
N GLU A 116 11.42 7.03 -1.36
CA GLU A 116 12.29 8.21 -1.30
C GLU A 116 11.84 9.24 -0.24
N SER A 117 10.61 9.15 0.25
CA SER A 117 10.11 10.09 1.26
C SER A 117 10.83 9.95 2.62
N ASN A 118 11.16 11.11 3.19
CA ASN A 118 11.69 11.29 4.56
C ASN A 118 10.62 11.13 5.65
N ASP A 119 9.34 11.08 5.28
CA ASP A 119 8.25 10.79 6.22
C ASP A 119 8.28 9.34 6.72
N PHE A 120 9.10 8.48 6.10
CA PHE A 120 9.18 7.06 6.42
C PHE A 120 10.61 6.64 6.79
N VAL A 121 10.73 5.93 7.90
CA VAL A 121 12.00 5.35 8.39
C VAL A 121 12.11 3.91 7.91
N LEU A 122 13.29 3.53 7.42
CA LEU A 122 13.60 2.15 7.04
C LEU A 122 13.70 1.27 8.29
N ILE A 123 12.96 0.16 8.30
CA ILE A 123 12.97 -0.84 9.38
C ILE A 123 13.70 -2.10 8.94
N VAL A 124 13.44 -2.55 7.71
CA VAL A 124 14.11 -3.71 7.10
C VAL A 124 14.58 -3.28 5.72
N ALA A 125 15.89 -3.39 5.48
CA ALA A 125 16.51 -3.13 4.18
C ALA A 125 16.01 -4.13 3.12
N PRO A 126 16.14 -3.81 1.82
CA PRO A 126 15.69 -4.70 0.76
C PRO A 126 16.28 -6.11 0.89
N PHE A 127 15.42 -7.12 0.82
CA PHE A 127 15.79 -8.54 0.90
C PHE A 127 15.00 -9.37 -0.12
N THR A 128 15.56 -10.51 -0.49
CA THR A 128 14.93 -11.51 -1.36
C THR A 128 14.54 -12.72 -0.52
N LEU A 129 13.42 -13.35 -0.85
CA LEU A 129 13.06 -14.64 -0.28
C LEU A 129 13.64 -15.76 -1.13
N THR A 130 14.39 -16.66 -0.51
CA THR A 130 14.79 -17.93 -1.10
C THR A 130 13.89 -18.99 -0.52
N TRP A 131 13.00 -19.54 -1.36
CA TRP A 131 12.19 -20.69 -1.01
C TRP A 131 13.05 -21.94 -1.29
N GLU A 132 13.40 -22.69 -0.25
CA GLU A 132 14.02 -24.02 -0.37
C GLU A 132 12.97 -25.11 -0.60
#